data_AF-A0A7Y4QZ85-F1
#
_entry.id   AF-A0A7Y4QZ85-F1
#
_cell.length_a   1.000
_cell.length_b   1.000
_cell.length_c   1.000
_cell.angle_alpha   90.00
_cell.angle_beta   90.00
_cell.angle_gamma   90.00
#
_symmetry.space_group_name_H-M   'P 1'
#
loop_
_entity.id
_entity.type
_entity.pdbx_description
1 polymer ?
#
loop_
_entity_poly.entity_id
_entity_poly.type
_entity_poly.pdbx_seq_one_letter_code
_entity_poly.pdbx_strand_id
1 'polypeptide(L)'
;MINIPKPGKTKQELLNKLEGLKSELGKQVADNEVNIEKITDGYNVKAEKKVLFMTFYVDANIIAKDGNYEITWESNAPDSKVNEALEKVKEALEK
;
A
#
# COMPACT_ATOMS: atom_id res chain seq x y z
N MET A 1 6.13 -9.98 2.90
CA MET A 1 5.17 -10.27 1.81
C MET A 1 3.87 -10.75 2.42
N ILE A 2 2.73 -10.20 1.99
CA ILE A 2 1.39 -10.59 2.39
C ILE A 2 0.58 -10.91 1.13
N ASN A 3 -0.23 -11.97 1.18
CA ASN A 3 -1.21 -12.31 0.14
C ASN A 3 -2.62 -12.18 0.72
N ILE A 4 -3.47 -11.38 0.07
CA ILE A 4 -4.87 -11.20 0.45
C ILE A 4 -5.75 -11.87 -0.61
N PRO A 5 -6.34 -13.05 -0.32
CA PRO A 5 -7.17 -13.75 -1.28
C PRO A 5 -8.50 -13.01 -1.50
N LYS A 6 -8.86 -12.86 -2.78
CA LYS A 6 -10.14 -12.30 -3.25
C LYS A 6 -10.73 -13.23 -4.32
N PRO A 7 -11.15 -14.46 -3.93
CA PRO A 7 -11.64 -15.45 -4.87
C PRO A 7 -12.83 -14.91 -5.67
N GLY A 8 -12.84 -15.15 -6.98
CA GLY A 8 -13.90 -14.72 -7.88
C GLY A 8 -13.82 -13.26 -8.36
N LYS A 9 -12.76 -12.52 -8.02
CA LYS A 9 -12.51 -11.18 -8.55
C LYS A 9 -11.41 -11.21 -9.61
N THR A 10 -11.70 -10.56 -10.75
CA THR A 10 -10.72 -10.41 -11.84
C THR A 10 -9.65 -9.39 -11.47
N LYS A 11 -8.44 -9.52 -12.04
CA LYS A 11 -7.38 -8.52 -11.90
C LYS A 11 -7.85 -7.09 -12.16
N GLN A 12 -8.74 -6.88 -13.14
CA GLN A 12 -9.25 -5.56 -13.50
C GLN A 12 -10.19 -4.97 -12.43
N GLU A 13 -11.07 -5.78 -11.82
CA GLU A 13 -11.87 -5.34 -10.67
C GLU A 13 -10.99 -4.97 -9.48
N LEU A 14 -9.94 -5.75 -9.25
CA LEU A 14 -9.00 -5.54 -8.16
C LEU A 14 -8.18 -4.25 -8.37
N LEU A 15 -7.77 -3.96 -9.61
CA LEU A 15 -7.13 -2.70 -10.00
C LEU A 15 -8.05 -1.49 -9.81
N ASN A 16 -9.31 -1.59 -10.21
CA ASN A 16 -10.30 -0.52 -10.02
C ASN A 16 -10.50 -0.19 -8.52
N LYS A 17 -10.49 -1.21 -7.66
CA LYS A 17 -10.58 -1.01 -6.21
C LYS A 17 -9.34 -0.31 -5.65
N LEU A 18 -8.14 -0.65 -6.14
CA LEU A 18 -6.91 0.03 -5.77
C LEU A 18 -6.90 1.50 -6.23
N GLU A 19 -7.47 1.80 -7.41
CA GLU A 19 -7.67 3.19 -7.86
C GLU A 19 -8.54 4.01 -6.89
N GLY A 20 -9.64 3.41 -6.40
CA GLY A 20 -10.49 4.03 -5.38
C GLY A 20 -9.72 4.31 -4.09
N LEU A 21 -8.96 3.33 -3.60
CA LEU A 21 -8.13 3.45 -2.40
C LEU A 21 -7.06 4.55 -2.53
N LYS A 22 -6.40 4.66 -3.69
CA LYS A 22 -5.45 5.76 -3.95
C LYS A 22 -6.11 7.12 -3.78
N SER A 23 -7.32 7.30 -4.33
CA SER A 23 -8.06 8.57 -4.24
C SER A 23 -8.45 8.92 -2.80
N GLU A 24 -8.75 7.91 -1.97
CA GLU A 24 -9.09 8.09 -0.56
C GLU A 24 -7.84 8.39 0.30
N LEU A 25 -6.76 7.62 0.10
CA LEU A 25 -5.50 7.77 0.82
C LEU A 25 -4.79 9.07 0.46
N GLY A 26 -4.85 9.52 -0.81
CA GLY A 26 -4.26 10.78 -1.26
C GLY A 26 -4.78 12.02 -0.52
N LYS A 27 -5.97 11.94 0.10
CA LYS A 27 -6.53 13.03 0.91
C LYS A 27 -5.96 13.11 2.33
N GLN A 28 -5.29 12.05 2.81
CA GLN A 28 -4.81 11.91 4.20
C GLN A 28 -3.29 12.11 4.34
N VAL A 29 -2.58 12.49 3.27
CA VAL A 29 -1.11 12.50 3.18
C VAL A 29 -0.44 13.68 3.93
N ALA A 30 -1.19 14.57 4.58
CA ALA A 30 -0.73 15.89 5.03
C ALA A 30 0.51 15.93 5.97
N ASP A 31 0.94 14.81 6.54
CA ASP A 31 2.03 14.75 7.54
C ASP A 31 3.29 13.97 7.12
N ASN A 32 3.29 13.31 5.96
CA ASN A 32 4.42 12.52 5.46
C ASN A 32 4.64 12.76 3.95
N GLU A 33 5.87 12.64 3.46
CA GLU A 33 6.15 12.64 2.02
C GLU A 33 5.70 11.29 1.44
N VAL A 34 4.41 11.16 1.10
CA VAL A 34 3.86 9.96 0.46
C VAL A 34 3.75 10.17 -1.04
N ASN A 35 4.47 9.36 -1.81
CA ASN A 35 4.37 9.25 -3.25
C ASN A 35 3.64 7.94 -3.61
N ILE A 36 2.62 8.04 -4.46
CA ILE A 36 1.85 6.88 -4.94
C ILE A 36 1.95 6.81 -6.45
N GLU A 37 2.80 5.91 -6.94
CA GLU A 37 3.05 5.67 -8.35
C GLU A 37 2.20 4.51 -8.85
N LYS A 38 1.58 4.68 -10.02
CA LYS A 38 0.83 3.60 -10.67
C LYS A 38 1.82 2.75 -11.45
N ILE A 39 1.79 1.44 -11.21
CA ILE A 39 2.56 0.45 -11.98
C ILE A 39 1.59 -0.39 -12.83
N THR A 40 2.12 -1.19 -13.76
CA THR A 40 1.31 -2.00 -14.71
C THR A 40 0.24 -2.83 -14.01
N ASP A 41 0.59 -3.42 -12.86
CA ASP A 41 -0.24 -4.39 -12.16
C ASP A 41 -0.71 -3.91 -10.79
N GLY A 42 -0.63 -2.60 -10.51
CA GLY A 42 -1.05 -2.05 -9.21
C GLY A 42 -0.40 -0.72 -8.86
N TYR A 43 0.11 -0.60 -7.64
CA TYR A 43 0.67 0.64 -7.11
C TYR A 43 1.97 0.41 -6.35
N ASN A 44 2.91 1.33 -6.55
CA ASN A 44 4.03 1.55 -5.64
C ASN A 44 3.69 2.72 -4.71
N VAL A 45 3.85 2.52 -3.42
CA VAL A 45 3.55 3.48 -2.36
C VAL A 45 4.83 3.70 -1.57
N LYS A 46 5.44 4.86 -1.78
CA LYS A 46 6.63 5.27 -1.03
C LYS A 46 6.23 6.32 -0.02
N ALA A 47 6.50 6.08 1.26
CA ALA A 47 6.26 7.03 2.34
C ALA A 47 7.58 7.32 3.04
N GLU A 48 7.95 8.59 3.13
CA GLU A 48 9.14 9.04 3.84
C GLU A 48 8.76 10.04 4.94
N LYS A 49 9.41 9.90 6.09
CA LYS A 49 9.31 10.84 7.20
C LYS A 49 10.70 11.14 7.74
N LYS A 50 11.10 12.41 7.66
CA LYS A 50 12.33 12.90 8.27
C LYS A 50 12.06 13.29 9.72
N VAL A 51 12.80 12.70 10.65
CA VAL A 51 12.74 13.02 12.08
C VAL A 51 14.16 13.31 12.54
N LEU A 52 14.44 14.57 12.90
CA LEU A 52 15.79 15.05 13.24
C LEU A 52 16.80 14.71 12.12
N PHE A 53 17.78 13.87 12.43
CA PHE A 53 18.88 13.46 11.52
C PHE A 53 18.60 12.11 10.83
N MET A 54 17.43 11.49 11.07
CA MET A 54 17.08 10.17 10.53
C MET A 54 15.89 10.28 9.57
N THR A 55 15.98 9.57 8.45
CA THR A 55 14.87 9.41 7.50
C THR A 55 14.30 8.01 7.66
N PHE A 56 13.04 7.93 8.08
CA PHE A 56 12.28 6.70 8.03
C PHE A 56 11.57 6.60 6.69
N TYR A 57 11.63 5.44 6.06
CA TYR A 57 10.95 5.16 4.81
C TYR A 57 10.22 3.82 4.87
N VAL A 58 9.15 3.75 4.10
CA VAL A 58 8.44 2.54 3.73
C VAL A 58 8.20 2.61 2.23
N ASP A 59 8.66 1.62 1.49
CA ASP A 59 8.40 1.42 0.07
C ASP A 59 7.57 0.14 -0.08
N ALA A 60 6.30 0.28 -0.42
CA ALA A 60 5.36 -0.83 -0.53
C ALA A 60 4.84 -0.97 -1.96
N ASN A 61 4.89 -2.19 -2.50
CA ASN A 61 4.27 -2.55 -3.76
C ASN A 61 3.01 -3.37 -3.50
N ILE A 62 1.89 -2.89 -4.05
CA ILE A 62 0.59 -3.55 -3.98
C ILE A 62 0.21 -3.97 -5.40
N ILE A 63 0.23 -5.27 -5.67
CA ILE A 63 -0.01 -5.86 -6.98
C ILE A 63 -1.38 -6.57 -6.95
N ALA A 64 -2.24 -6.24 -7.90
CA ALA A 64 -3.47 -6.98 -8.17
C ALA A 64 -3.16 -8.15 -9.13
N LYS A 65 -3.42 -9.37 -8.66
CA LYS A 65 -3.33 -10.61 -9.44
C LYS A 65 -4.73 -11.24 -9.51
N ASP A 66 -4.96 -12.18 -10.42
CA ASP A 66 -6.26 -12.81 -10.54
C ASP A 66 -6.62 -13.57 -9.26
N GLY A 67 -7.66 -13.09 -8.58
CA GLY A 67 -8.14 -13.69 -7.34
C GLY A 67 -7.34 -13.35 -6.07
N ASN A 68 -6.35 -12.46 -6.10
CA ASN A 68 -5.62 -12.01 -4.90
C ASN A 68 -4.90 -10.66 -5.05
N TYR A 69 -4.61 -10.01 -3.91
CA TYR A 69 -3.64 -8.94 -3.82
C TYR A 69 -2.33 -9.46 -3.23
N GLU A 70 -1.22 -9.08 -3.84
CA GLU A 70 0.13 -9.33 -3.32
C GLU A 70 0.73 -8.01 -2.84
N ILE A 71 1.17 -7.99 -1.59
CA ILE A 71 1.80 -6.82 -0.97
C ILE A 71 3.23 -7.18 -0.59
N THR A 72 4.19 -6.46 -1.14
CA THR A 72 5.61 -6.51 -0.75
C THR A 72 6.03 -5.14 -0.24
N TRP A 73 6.96 -5.10 0.71
CA TRP A 73 7.45 -3.83 1.22
C TRP A 73 8.90 -3.94 1.67
N GLU A 74 9.59 -2.82 1.61
CA GLU A 74 10.91 -2.58 2.17
C GLU A 74 10.85 -1.33 3.05
N SER A 75 11.48 -1.37 4.22
CA SER A 75 11.36 -0.30 5.20
C SER A 75 12.56 -0.27 6.13
N ASN A 76 12.97 0.93 6.55
CA ASN A 76 13.85 1.12 7.71
C ASN A 76 13.08 1.69 8.93
N ALA A 77 11.77 1.89 8.80
CA ALA A 77 10.88 2.27 9.90
C ALA A 77 10.70 1.11 10.90
N PRO A 78 10.36 1.42 12.17
CA PRO A 78 10.12 0.40 13.18
C PRO A 78 9.03 -0.60 12.75
N ASP A 79 9.29 -1.89 12.92
CA ASP A 79 8.38 -2.98 12.50
C ASP A 79 6.95 -2.80 13.05
N SER A 80 6.81 -2.29 14.28
CA SER A 80 5.49 -2.02 14.88
C SER A 80 4.66 -1.04 14.05
N LYS A 81 5.28 0.00 13.49
CA LYS A 81 4.62 1.01 12.67
C LYS A 81 4.33 0.51 11.27
N VAL A 82 5.23 -0.30 10.71
CA VAL A 82 5.02 -0.97 9.43
C VAL A 82 3.85 -1.94 9.52
N ASN A 83 3.80 -2.78 10.56
CA ASN A 83 2.71 -3.73 10.79
C ASN A 83 1.36 -3.01 10.98
N GLU A 84 1.31 -1.94 11.76
CA GLU A 84 0.10 -1.13 11.96
C GLU A 84 -0.44 -0.57 10.62
N ALA A 85 0.46 -0.12 9.73
CA ALA A 85 0.10 0.37 8.41
C ALA A 85 -0.39 -0.75 7.48
N LEU A 86 0.28 -1.91 7.50
CA LEU A 86 -0.09 -3.08 6.71
C LEU A 86 -1.47 -3.63 7.11
N GLU A 87 -1.80 -3.64 8.40
CA GLU A 87 -3.12 -4.05 8.87
C GLU A 87 -4.22 -3.13 8.34
N LYS A 88 -4.03 -1.81 8.38
CA LYS A 88 -5.00 -0.85 7.82
C LYS A 88 -5.20 -1.04 6.32
N VAL A 89 -4.11 -1.27 5.57
CA VAL A 89 -4.18 -1.58 4.13
C VAL A 89 -4.93 -2.88 3.89
N LYS A 90 -4.66 -3.91 4.70
CA LYS A 90 -5.35 -5.20 4.61
C LYS A 90 -6.84 -5.05 4.85
N GLU A 91 -7.25 -4.36 5.91
CA GLU A 91 -8.67 -4.09 6.20
C GLU A 91 -9.35 -3.31 5.07
N ALA A 92 -8.67 -2.32 4.49
CA ALA A 92 -9.19 -1.51 3.40
C ALA A 92 -9.36 -2.31 2.10
N LEU A 93 -8.50 -3.31 1.86
CA LEU A 93 -8.62 -4.22 0.73
C LEU A 93 -9.67 -5.33 0.99
N GLU A 94 -9.83 -5.75 2.24
CA GLU A 94 -10.80 -6.76 2.67
C GLU A 94 -12.26 -6.29 2.60
N LYS A 95 -12.55 -5.03 2.93
CA LYS A 95 -13.88 -4.40 2.75
C LYS A 95 -14.23 -4.23 1.28
#